data_AF-A0A1Q8DIK6-F1
#
_entry.id   AF-A0A1Q8DIK6-F1
#
_cell.length_a   1.000
_cell.length_b   1.000
_cell.length_c   1.000
_cell.angle_alpha   90.00
_cell.angle_beta   90.00
_cell.angle_gamma   90.00
#
_symmetry.space_group_name_H-M   'P 1'
#
loop_
_entity.id
_entity.type
_entity.pdbx_description
1 polymer ?
#
loop_
_entity_poly.entity_id
_entity_poly.type
_entity_poly.pdbx_seq_one_letter_code
_entity_poly.pdbx_strand_id
1 'polypeptide(L)'
;MSKSIKVLTLLFMVIGYINSAHSELAFEKTNSYSENNSMISNDELTEQEIINLKLDDIQKRVEFITSLSKEELENNLDELAACLNAIQEFSLYLPKNSTVRSASVYFASENLRGLAFNVVHYLSDKDLIDYELSATDIYANIILNFFNTNYALVGDGMIKSAIIHEKTNDNETSKRIYSAILKDFIVVIERLESSEEKIDQNDELFFALSSLETACKRLVALNHLDGENSNATSVLNRIEALRKK
;
A
#
# COMPACT_ATOMS: atom_id res chain seq x y z
N MET A 1 13.95 -0.05 -27.28
CA MET A 1 13.66 -1.22 -26.41
C MET A 1 14.00 -0.87 -24.96
N SER A 2 13.20 0.03 -24.39
CA SER A 2 12.32 -0.16 -23.23
C SER A 2 13.04 -0.33 -21.87
N LYS A 3 13.44 0.81 -21.29
CA LYS A 3 13.81 0.94 -19.87
C LYS A 3 12.64 0.56 -18.94
N SER A 4 11.40 0.56 -19.45
CA SER A 4 10.17 0.23 -18.72
C SER A 4 10.09 -1.23 -18.25
N ILE A 5 10.82 -2.16 -18.87
CA ILE A 5 10.80 -3.58 -18.45
C ILE A 5 11.60 -3.81 -17.17
N LYS A 6 12.65 -3.01 -16.90
CA LYS A 6 13.51 -3.19 -15.71
C LYS A 6 12.89 -2.66 -14.41
N VAL A 7 12.02 -1.66 -14.50
CA VAL A 7 11.30 -1.08 -13.34
C VAL A 7 10.24 -2.06 -12.82
N LEU A 8 9.55 -2.76 -13.73
CA LEU A 8 8.55 -3.76 -13.38
C LEU A 8 9.16 -4.94 -12.59
N THR A 9 10.39 -5.36 -12.92
CA THR A 9 11.03 -6.53 -12.30
C THR A 9 11.40 -6.32 -10.83
N LEU A 10 11.69 -5.09 -10.39
CA LEU A 10 12.04 -4.82 -8.99
C LEU A 10 10.81 -4.60 -8.09
N LEU A 11 9.75 -4.00 -8.62
CA LEU A 11 8.45 -3.92 -7.93
C LEU A 11 7.95 -5.32 -7.56
N PHE A 12 8.13 -6.30 -8.45
CA PHE A 12 7.83 -7.72 -8.16
C PHE A 12 8.74 -8.35 -7.09
N MET A 13 9.97 -7.89 -6.89
CA MET A 13 10.83 -8.39 -5.80
C MET A 13 10.38 -7.85 -4.43
N VAL A 14 9.94 -6.59 -4.37
CA VAL A 14 9.36 -6.01 -3.14
C VAL A 14 8.01 -6.67 -2.83
N ILE A 15 7.14 -6.87 -3.83
CA ILE A 15 5.87 -7.61 -3.71
C ILE A 15 6.13 -9.08 -3.31
N GLY A 16 7.15 -9.72 -3.86
CA GLY A 16 7.51 -11.10 -3.52
C GLY A 16 7.96 -11.24 -2.07
N TYR A 17 8.64 -10.23 -1.52
CA TYR A 17 9.16 -10.28 -0.15
C TYR A 17 8.10 -9.90 0.91
N ILE A 18 7.26 -8.88 0.65
CA ILE A 18 6.10 -8.56 1.51
C ILE A 18 5.19 -9.80 1.66
N ASN A 19 5.01 -10.59 0.59
CA ASN A 19 4.27 -11.85 0.67
C ASN A 19 5.04 -12.97 1.43
N SER A 20 6.38 -13.02 1.33
CA SER A 20 7.18 -14.06 2.00
C SER A 20 7.37 -13.84 3.51
N ALA A 21 7.37 -12.58 3.97
CA ALA A 21 7.49 -12.25 5.39
C ALA A 21 6.21 -12.58 6.19
N HIS A 22 5.08 -12.84 5.51
CA HIS A 22 3.80 -13.17 6.14
C HIS A 22 3.37 -14.63 5.95
N SER A 23 4.01 -15.40 5.05
CA SER A 23 3.71 -16.83 4.92
C SER A 23 4.19 -17.67 6.11
N GLU A 24 5.13 -17.17 6.92
CA GLU A 24 5.64 -17.90 8.10
C GLU A 24 4.85 -17.64 9.38
N LEU A 25 3.93 -16.66 9.42
CA LEU A 25 3.17 -16.31 10.63
C LEU A 25 1.67 -16.68 10.61
N ALA A 26 1.12 -17.10 9.46
CA ALA A 26 -0.33 -17.37 9.33
C ALA A 26 -0.70 -18.79 8.87
N PHE A 27 0.26 -19.69 8.62
CA PHE A 27 0.00 -20.98 7.97
C PHE A 27 0.05 -22.21 8.91
N GLU A 28 -0.39 -22.07 10.16
CA GLU A 28 -0.72 -23.23 11.02
C GLU A 28 -1.97 -22.95 11.85
N LYS A 29 -3.15 -23.01 11.21
CA LYS A 29 -4.42 -23.57 11.74
C LYS A 29 -5.59 -22.99 10.97
N THR A 30 -6.12 -23.77 10.03
CA THR A 30 -7.57 -23.95 9.79
C THR A 30 -7.77 -24.94 8.64
N ASN A 31 -7.46 -26.21 8.92
CA ASN A 31 -8.03 -27.33 8.18
C ASN A 31 -9.13 -27.95 9.03
N SER A 32 -10.38 -27.55 8.78
CA SER A 32 -11.58 -28.41 8.86
C SER A 32 -12.80 -27.51 8.80
N TYR A 33 -13.60 -27.61 7.74
CA TYR A 33 -15.04 -27.85 7.85
C TYR A 33 -15.56 -28.26 6.47
N SER A 34 -15.75 -29.58 6.35
CA SER A 34 -16.47 -30.23 5.26
C SER A 34 -17.97 -30.02 5.38
N GLU A 35 -18.58 -29.74 4.23
CA GLU A 35 -19.88 -30.24 3.75
C GLU A 35 -21.08 -30.30 4.70
N ASN A 36 -22.12 -29.52 4.39
CA ASN A 36 -23.46 -30.07 4.15
C ASN A 36 -24.43 -29.08 3.48
N ASN A 37 -24.95 -29.52 2.33
CA ASN A 37 -26.25 -29.28 1.67
C ASN A 37 -27.17 -28.13 2.11
N SER A 38 -27.60 -27.34 1.11
CA SER A 38 -29.03 -27.28 0.74
C SER A 38 -29.24 -26.70 -0.67
N MET A 39 -30.05 -27.39 -1.48
CA MET A 39 -30.62 -26.90 -2.74
C MET A 39 -31.30 -25.54 -2.56
N ILE A 40 -30.81 -24.52 -3.26
CA ILE A 40 -31.52 -23.26 -3.52
C ILE A 40 -31.24 -22.89 -5.00
N SER A 41 -32.28 -22.42 -5.68
CA SER A 41 -32.33 -22.08 -7.11
C SER A 41 -31.11 -21.29 -7.62
N ASN A 42 -30.46 -21.78 -8.67
CA ASN A 42 -29.36 -21.13 -9.37
C ASN A 42 -29.85 -19.93 -10.18
N ASP A 43 -30.01 -18.78 -9.54
CA ASP A 43 -29.67 -17.50 -10.17
C ASP A 43 -28.21 -17.24 -9.82
N GLU A 44 -27.28 -17.60 -10.72
CA GLU A 44 -25.87 -17.29 -10.52
C GLU A 44 -25.70 -15.76 -10.50
N LEU A 45 -25.28 -15.23 -9.35
CA LEU A 45 -24.93 -13.82 -9.23
C LEU A 45 -23.88 -13.46 -10.28
N THR A 46 -24.06 -12.31 -10.92
CA THR A 46 -23.03 -11.77 -11.81
C THR A 46 -21.78 -11.41 -11.01
N GLU A 47 -20.63 -11.40 -11.68
CA GLU A 47 -19.36 -10.98 -11.07
C GLU A 47 -19.45 -9.59 -10.44
N GLN A 48 -20.20 -8.68 -11.06
CA GLN A 48 -20.45 -7.33 -10.52
C GLN A 48 -21.25 -7.35 -9.22
N GLU A 49 -22.28 -8.20 -9.12
CA GLU A 49 -23.08 -8.33 -7.91
C GLU A 49 -22.25 -8.94 -6.77
N ILE A 50 -21.39 -9.93 -7.08
CA ILE A 50 -20.45 -10.50 -6.10
C ILE A 50 -19.47 -9.43 -5.59
N ILE A 51 -18.91 -8.62 -6.49
CA ILE A 51 -18.00 -7.51 -6.14
C ILE A 51 -18.71 -6.51 -5.22
N ASN A 52 -19.93 -6.11 -5.55
CA ASN A 52 -20.69 -5.13 -4.76
C ASN A 52 -21.02 -5.69 -3.37
N LEU A 53 -21.49 -6.93 -3.28
CA LEU A 53 -21.81 -7.56 -1.99
C LEU A 53 -20.60 -7.68 -1.07
N LYS A 54 -19.42 -8.03 -1.63
CA LYS A 54 -18.17 -8.10 -0.86
C LYS A 54 -17.72 -6.72 -0.39
N LEU A 55 -17.82 -5.69 -1.25
CA LEU A 55 -17.49 -4.31 -0.86
C LEU A 55 -18.41 -3.79 0.24
N ASP A 56 -19.72 -4.06 0.14
CA ASP A 56 -20.69 -3.63 1.15
C ASP A 56 -20.44 -4.30 2.51
N ASP A 57 -20.07 -5.59 2.54
CA ASP A 57 -19.69 -6.28 3.78
C ASP A 57 -18.42 -5.68 4.40
N ILE A 58 -17.38 -5.48 3.59
CA ILE A 58 -16.12 -4.87 4.05
C ILE A 58 -16.37 -3.45 4.55
N GLN A 59 -17.17 -2.65 3.84
CA GLN A 59 -17.50 -1.29 4.25
C GLN A 59 -18.18 -1.28 5.63
N LYS A 60 -19.18 -2.14 5.85
CA LYS A 60 -19.85 -2.24 7.16
C LYS A 60 -18.87 -2.61 8.29
N ARG A 61 -17.93 -3.52 8.01
CA ARG A 61 -16.89 -3.90 8.98
C ARG A 61 -15.95 -2.71 9.28
N VAL A 62 -15.50 -2.00 8.27
CA VAL A 62 -14.65 -0.80 8.44
C VAL A 62 -15.38 0.29 9.20
N GLU A 63 -16.66 0.55 8.88
CA GLU A 63 -17.50 1.52 9.60
C GLU A 63 -17.69 1.13 11.07
N PHE A 64 -17.92 -0.16 11.35
CA PHE A 64 -17.99 -0.66 12.73
C PHE A 64 -16.67 -0.40 13.47
N ILE A 65 -15.54 -0.89 12.94
CA ILE A 65 -14.22 -0.73 13.56
C ILE A 65 -13.86 0.73 13.80
N THR A 66 -14.04 1.58 12.79
CA THR A 66 -13.67 3.01 12.87
C THR A 66 -14.62 3.83 13.74
N SER A 67 -15.76 3.27 14.16
CA SER A 67 -16.69 3.89 15.12
C SER A 67 -16.35 3.61 16.58
N LEU A 68 -15.53 2.60 16.87
CA LEU A 68 -15.19 2.20 18.23
C LEU A 68 -14.24 3.22 18.89
N SER A 69 -14.34 3.37 20.20
CA SER A 69 -13.26 3.94 21.01
C SER A 69 -12.09 2.96 21.13
N LYS A 70 -10.94 3.43 21.65
CA LYS A 70 -9.77 2.55 21.88
C LYS A 70 -10.10 1.37 22.80
N GLU A 71 -10.79 1.61 23.91
CA GLU A 71 -11.17 0.57 24.87
C GLU A 71 -12.15 -0.44 24.25
N GLU A 72 -13.12 0.03 23.46
CA GLU A 72 -14.03 -0.86 22.75
C GLU A 72 -13.28 -1.68 21.69
N LEU A 73 -12.33 -1.08 20.97
CA LEU A 73 -11.53 -1.79 19.97
C LEU A 73 -10.66 -2.89 20.59
N GLU A 74 -10.04 -2.62 21.74
CA GLU A 74 -9.25 -3.62 22.48
C GLU A 74 -10.11 -4.84 22.92
N ASN A 75 -11.41 -4.63 23.13
CA ASN A 75 -12.36 -5.72 23.40
C ASN A 75 -12.89 -6.41 22.12
N ASN A 76 -12.55 -5.89 20.93
CA ASN A 76 -13.05 -6.35 19.63
C ASN A 76 -11.90 -6.63 18.63
N LEU A 77 -10.73 -7.05 19.11
CA LEU A 77 -9.57 -7.32 18.27
C LEU A 77 -9.80 -8.44 17.24
N ASP A 78 -10.65 -9.42 17.55
CA ASP A 78 -11.02 -10.49 16.60
C ASP A 78 -11.81 -9.92 15.40
N GLU A 79 -12.68 -8.94 15.64
CA GLU A 79 -13.42 -8.26 14.56
C GLU A 79 -12.50 -7.36 13.73
N LEU A 80 -11.50 -6.73 14.37
CA LEU A 80 -10.45 -6.00 13.64
C LEU A 80 -9.66 -6.94 12.73
N ALA A 81 -9.23 -8.09 13.25
CA ALA A 81 -8.53 -9.11 12.45
C ALA A 81 -9.40 -9.63 11.30
N ALA A 82 -10.68 -9.91 11.56
CA ALA A 82 -11.63 -10.32 10.52
C ALA A 82 -11.84 -9.24 9.45
N CYS A 83 -11.89 -7.96 9.85
CA CYS A 83 -11.98 -6.82 8.93
C CYS A 83 -10.74 -6.74 8.02
N LEU A 84 -9.54 -6.82 8.59
CA LEU A 84 -8.29 -6.80 7.82
C LEU A 84 -8.19 -8.00 6.86
N ASN A 85 -8.54 -9.20 7.32
CA ASN A 85 -8.57 -10.40 6.49
C ASN A 85 -9.57 -10.26 5.34
N ALA A 86 -10.77 -9.72 5.58
CA ALA A 86 -11.75 -9.51 4.52
C ALA A 86 -11.25 -8.54 3.43
N ILE A 87 -10.57 -7.45 3.84
CA ILE A 87 -9.93 -6.52 2.90
C ILE A 87 -8.85 -7.25 2.08
N GLN A 88 -7.98 -8.00 2.76
CA GLN A 88 -6.87 -8.72 2.11
C GLN A 88 -7.38 -9.78 1.13
N GLU A 89 -8.29 -10.65 1.55
CA GLU A 89 -8.88 -11.69 0.71
C GLU A 89 -9.57 -11.11 -0.52
N PHE A 90 -10.31 -10.02 -0.35
CA PHE A 90 -10.95 -9.38 -1.50
C PHE A 90 -9.95 -8.73 -2.46
N SER A 91 -8.83 -8.19 -1.95
CA SER A 91 -7.74 -7.72 -2.82
C SER A 91 -7.08 -8.85 -3.63
N LEU A 92 -7.08 -10.08 -3.11
CA LEU A 92 -6.57 -11.26 -3.81
C LEU A 92 -7.58 -11.81 -4.84
N TYR A 93 -8.88 -11.65 -4.56
CA TYR A 93 -9.96 -12.03 -5.45
C TYR A 93 -10.01 -11.15 -6.73
N LEU A 94 -9.76 -9.84 -6.60
CA LEU A 94 -9.79 -8.93 -7.73
C LEU A 94 -8.65 -9.23 -8.73
N PRO A 95 -8.93 -9.23 -10.06
CA PRO A 95 -7.93 -9.55 -11.07
C PRO A 95 -6.79 -8.53 -11.08
N LYS A 96 -5.56 -9.02 -10.87
CA LYS A 96 -4.32 -8.24 -10.86
C LYS A 96 -3.78 -8.10 -12.29
N ASN A 97 -3.27 -6.93 -12.65
CA ASN A 97 -2.44 -6.72 -13.85
C ASN A 97 -3.03 -7.14 -15.22
N SER A 98 -4.20 -6.64 -15.60
CA SER A 98 -4.52 -6.51 -17.03
C SER A 98 -4.26 -5.07 -17.49
N THR A 99 -3.52 -4.91 -18.59
CA THR A 99 -3.24 -3.63 -19.28
C THR A 99 -4.52 -2.87 -19.67
N VAL A 100 -5.67 -3.54 -19.58
CA VAL A 100 -7.01 -2.98 -19.66
C VAL A 100 -7.78 -3.54 -18.48
N ARG A 101 -8.08 -2.73 -17.47
CA ARG A 101 -9.02 -3.11 -16.40
C ARG A 101 -10.41 -2.71 -16.79
N SER A 102 -11.38 -3.56 -16.48
CA SER A 102 -12.77 -3.14 -16.51
C SER A 102 -12.96 -1.97 -15.54
N ALA A 103 -13.88 -1.06 -15.87
CA ALA A 103 -14.26 0.03 -14.97
C ALA A 103 -14.68 -0.52 -13.60
N SER A 104 -15.36 -1.67 -13.57
CA SER A 104 -15.78 -2.34 -12.34
C SER A 104 -14.63 -2.69 -11.41
N VAL A 105 -13.57 -3.32 -11.94
CA VAL A 105 -12.39 -3.69 -11.14
C VAL A 105 -11.65 -2.44 -10.66
N TYR A 106 -11.56 -1.40 -11.50
CA TYR A 106 -10.95 -0.13 -11.10
C TYR A 106 -11.70 0.51 -9.92
N PHE A 107 -13.03 0.69 -10.02
CA PHE A 107 -13.83 1.28 -8.96
C PHE A 107 -13.83 0.43 -7.69
N ALA A 108 -13.89 -0.91 -7.83
CA ALA A 108 -13.78 -1.81 -6.69
C ALA A 108 -12.43 -1.67 -5.97
N SER A 109 -11.34 -1.60 -6.73
CA SER A 109 -9.99 -1.43 -6.18
C SER A 109 -9.83 -0.06 -5.49
N GLU A 110 -10.43 0.99 -6.04
CA GLU A 110 -10.38 2.34 -5.48
C GLU A 110 -11.18 2.44 -4.17
N ASN A 111 -12.37 1.84 -4.12
CA ASN A 111 -13.15 1.72 -2.88
C ASN A 111 -12.38 0.91 -1.83
N LEU A 112 -11.82 -0.23 -2.21
CA LEU A 112 -11.06 -1.08 -1.31
C LEU A 112 -9.81 -0.35 -0.76
N ARG A 113 -9.11 0.41 -1.60
CA ARG A 113 -7.99 1.29 -1.20
C ARG A 113 -8.44 2.30 -0.15
N GLY A 114 -9.58 2.97 -0.37
CA GLY A 114 -10.14 3.93 0.57
C GLY A 114 -10.50 3.29 1.92
N LEU A 115 -11.12 2.11 1.89
CA LEU A 115 -11.47 1.35 3.09
C LEU A 115 -10.23 0.92 3.88
N ALA A 116 -9.20 0.38 3.22
CA ALA A 116 -7.93 0.05 3.85
C ALA A 116 -7.24 1.28 4.46
N PHE A 117 -7.23 2.40 3.73
CA PHE A 117 -6.68 3.67 4.22
C PHE A 117 -7.38 4.15 5.50
N ASN A 118 -8.71 4.05 5.57
CA ASN A 118 -9.46 4.45 6.75
C ASN A 118 -9.04 3.65 7.99
N VAL A 119 -8.81 2.33 7.85
CA VAL A 119 -8.32 1.49 8.95
C VAL A 119 -6.90 1.88 9.35
N VAL A 120 -6.00 2.08 8.40
CA VAL A 120 -4.62 2.58 8.67
C VAL A 120 -4.66 3.89 9.45
N HIS A 121 -5.44 4.86 8.97
CA HIS A 121 -5.53 6.16 9.60
C HIS A 121 -6.11 6.07 11.02
N TYR A 122 -7.19 5.30 11.18
CA TYR A 122 -7.83 5.10 12.48
C TYR A 122 -6.93 4.41 13.51
N LEU A 123 -6.08 3.46 13.09
CA LEU A 123 -5.16 2.75 13.99
C LEU A 123 -3.92 3.58 14.37
N SER A 124 -3.57 4.60 13.58
CA SER A 124 -2.30 5.33 13.71
C SER A 124 -2.07 6.04 15.05
N ASP A 125 -3.14 6.26 15.83
CA ASP A 125 -3.13 6.91 17.14
C ASP A 125 -3.65 6.01 18.28
N LYS A 126 -3.83 4.70 18.03
CA LYS A 126 -4.44 3.76 18.99
C LYS A 126 -3.44 2.90 19.77
N ASP A 127 -2.15 3.05 19.52
CA ASP A 127 -1.05 2.22 20.07
C ASP A 127 -1.19 0.71 19.79
N LEU A 128 -1.95 0.33 18.76
CA LEU A 128 -2.12 -1.06 18.32
C LEU A 128 -1.17 -1.36 17.15
N ILE A 129 0.12 -1.32 17.43
CA ILE A 129 1.17 -1.24 16.40
C ILE A 129 1.18 -2.40 15.41
N ASP A 130 0.91 -3.63 15.87
CA ASP A 130 0.91 -4.83 15.01
C ASP A 130 -0.28 -4.81 14.02
N TYR A 131 -1.41 -4.28 14.45
CA TYR A 131 -2.58 -4.09 13.59
C TYR A 131 -2.40 -2.91 12.64
N GLU A 132 -1.77 -1.81 13.09
CA GLU A 132 -1.39 -0.69 12.22
C GLU A 132 -0.44 -1.17 11.11
N LEU A 133 0.55 -2.02 11.45
CA LEU A 133 1.45 -2.64 10.48
C LEU A 133 0.69 -3.46 9.45
N SER A 134 -0.14 -4.39 9.92
CA SER A 134 -0.93 -5.25 9.03
C SER A 134 -1.86 -4.45 8.11
N ALA A 135 -2.56 -3.44 8.65
CA ALA A 135 -3.43 -2.55 7.87
C ALA A 135 -2.62 -1.78 6.81
N THR A 136 -1.44 -1.30 7.18
CA THR A 136 -0.58 -0.50 6.29
C THR A 136 -0.01 -1.35 5.17
N ASP A 137 0.38 -2.59 5.44
CA ASP A 137 0.89 -3.51 4.42
C ASP A 137 -0.23 -3.94 3.47
N ILE A 138 -1.45 -4.18 3.97
CA ILE A 138 -2.63 -4.42 3.14
C ILE A 138 -2.88 -3.21 2.21
N TYR A 139 -2.87 -1.99 2.77
CA TYR A 139 -3.04 -0.76 2.00
C TYR A 139 -1.98 -0.59 0.90
N ALA A 140 -0.70 -0.76 1.26
CA ALA A 140 0.41 -0.67 0.31
C ALA A 140 0.30 -1.75 -0.78
N ASN A 141 -0.10 -2.98 -0.43
CA ASN A 141 -0.31 -4.05 -1.39
C ASN A 141 -1.46 -3.77 -2.36
N ILE A 142 -2.57 -3.20 -1.90
CA ILE A 142 -3.66 -2.76 -2.79
C ILE A 142 -3.12 -1.74 -3.79
N ILE A 143 -2.34 -0.76 -3.34
CA ILE A 143 -1.71 0.23 -4.21
C ILE A 143 -0.75 -0.40 -5.22
N LEU A 144 0.11 -1.33 -4.81
CA LEU A 144 1.07 -1.96 -5.72
C LEU A 144 0.40 -2.91 -6.72
N ASN A 145 -0.70 -3.57 -6.34
CA ASN A 145 -1.44 -4.45 -7.24
C ASN A 145 -2.31 -3.66 -8.23
N PHE A 146 -2.90 -2.56 -7.78
CA PHE A 146 -3.93 -1.86 -8.53
C PHE A 146 -3.51 -0.48 -9.06
N PHE A 147 -2.53 0.18 -8.48
CA PHE A 147 -2.19 1.56 -8.79
C PHE A 147 -0.71 1.76 -9.09
N ASN A 148 0.01 0.70 -9.50
CA ASN A 148 1.45 0.69 -9.74
C ASN A 148 1.98 1.68 -10.79
N THR A 149 1.12 2.26 -11.63
CA THR A 149 1.49 3.31 -12.58
C THR A 149 1.22 4.73 -12.06
N ASN A 150 0.55 4.86 -10.91
CA ASN A 150 0.27 6.14 -10.27
C ASN A 150 1.31 6.38 -9.17
N TYR A 151 2.31 7.22 -9.47
CA TYR A 151 3.43 7.48 -8.57
C TYR A 151 3.00 8.19 -7.28
N ALA A 152 1.95 9.01 -7.32
CA ALA A 152 1.43 9.64 -6.11
C ALA A 152 0.92 8.59 -5.11
N LEU A 153 0.10 7.65 -5.59
CA LEU A 153 -0.45 6.58 -4.76
C LEU A 153 0.65 5.61 -4.30
N VAL A 154 1.51 5.16 -5.21
CA VAL A 154 2.64 4.26 -4.88
C VAL A 154 3.53 4.91 -3.82
N GLY A 155 3.84 6.20 -3.98
CA GLY A 155 4.64 6.96 -3.03
C GLY A 155 4.02 6.98 -1.63
N ASP A 156 2.74 7.32 -1.51
CA ASP A 156 2.04 7.37 -0.23
C ASP A 156 2.01 6.01 0.47
N GLY A 157 1.63 4.94 -0.25
CA GLY A 157 1.58 3.58 0.31
C GLY A 157 2.94 3.10 0.79
N MET A 158 3.99 3.29 0.00
CA MET A 158 5.35 2.88 0.37
C MET A 158 5.91 3.71 1.53
N ILE A 159 5.66 5.02 1.58
CA ILE A 159 6.10 5.86 2.71
C ILE A 159 5.42 5.44 4.01
N LYS A 160 4.10 5.19 4.00
CA LYS A 160 3.38 4.71 5.19
C LYS A 160 3.93 3.36 5.67
N SER A 161 4.13 2.40 4.75
CA SER A 161 4.72 1.09 5.08
C SER A 161 6.11 1.26 5.69
N ALA A 162 6.98 2.07 5.09
CA ALA A 162 8.31 2.32 5.66
C ALA A 162 8.25 2.92 7.07
N ILE A 163 7.36 3.89 7.31
CA ILE A 163 7.21 4.53 8.62
C ILE A 163 6.74 3.53 9.69
N ILE A 164 5.79 2.66 9.38
CA ILE A 164 5.30 1.69 10.37
C ILE A 164 6.37 0.62 10.68
N HIS A 165 7.17 0.20 9.70
CA HIS A 165 8.33 -0.65 9.95
C HIS A 165 9.40 0.05 10.81
N GLU A 166 9.61 1.36 10.66
CA GLU A 166 10.46 2.11 11.59
C GLU A 166 9.89 2.11 13.01
N LYS A 167 8.57 2.32 13.17
CA LYS A 167 7.91 2.29 14.49
C LYS A 167 8.04 0.92 15.17
N THR A 168 8.07 -0.17 14.42
CA THR A 168 8.28 -1.54 14.95
C THR A 168 9.76 -1.92 15.10
N ASN A 169 10.69 -0.97 14.92
CA ASN A 169 12.15 -1.16 14.94
C ASN A 169 12.69 -2.08 13.83
N ASP A 170 11.93 -2.32 12.77
CA ASP A 170 12.40 -2.99 11.55
C ASP A 170 13.05 -1.98 10.59
N ASN A 171 14.22 -1.48 11.01
CA ASN A 171 14.99 -0.49 10.25
C ASN A 171 15.53 -1.04 8.92
N GLU A 172 15.70 -2.36 8.80
CA GLU A 172 16.19 -2.97 7.57
C GLU A 172 15.10 -2.93 6.50
N THR A 173 13.87 -3.30 6.84
CA THR A 173 12.75 -3.20 5.89
C THR A 173 12.45 -1.75 5.53
N SER A 174 12.42 -0.83 6.50
CA SER A 174 12.17 0.58 6.20
C SER A 174 13.23 1.19 5.27
N LYS A 175 14.52 0.91 5.50
CA LYS A 175 15.62 1.33 4.60
C LYS A 175 15.45 0.76 3.20
N ARG A 176 15.06 -0.50 3.06
CA ARG A 176 14.82 -1.13 1.74
C ARG A 176 13.68 -0.43 1.01
N ILE A 177 12.57 -0.13 1.70
CA ILE A 177 11.42 0.55 1.10
C ILE A 177 11.82 1.97 0.67
N TYR A 178 12.49 2.75 1.52
CA TYR A 178 12.95 4.08 1.12
C TYR A 178 13.95 4.04 -0.04
N SER A 179 14.85 3.05 -0.06
CA SER A 179 15.79 2.86 -1.17
C SER A 179 15.07 2.49 -2.48
N ALA A 180 13.99 1.71 -2.40
CA ALA A 180 13.16 1.40 -3.56
C ALA A 180 12.48 2.67 -4.11
N ILE A 181 11.90 3.51 -3.24
CA ILE A 181 11.34 4.81 -3.64
C ILE A 181 12.42 5.66 -4.32
N LEU A 182 13.60 5.81 -3.70
CA LEU A 182 14.72 6.57 -4.26
C LEU A 182 15.07 6.10 -5.68
N LYS A 183 15.19 4.79 -5.87
CA LYS A 183 15.57 4.19 -7.14
C LYS A 183 14.50 4.34 -8.22
N ASP A 184 13.23 4.12 -7.87
CA ASP A 184 12.16 4.06 -8.85
C ASP A 184 11.59 5.44 -9.17
N PHE A 185 11.60 6.37 -8.22
CA PHE A 185 11.02 7.71 -8.39
C PHE A 185 12.04 8.72 -8.95
N ILE A 186 13.31 8.35 -9.12
CA ILE A 186 14.33 9.24 -9.71
C ILE A 186 13.94 9.73 -11.11
N VAL A 187 13.19 8.93 -11.86
CA VAL A 187 12.68 9.27 -13.19
C VAL A 187 11.70 10.46 -13.15
N VAL A 188 11.01 10.68 -12.03
CA VAL A 188 10.13 11.84 -11.83
C VAL A 188 10.95 13.12 -11.85
N ILE A 189 12.10 13.13 -11.16
CA ILE A 189 13.03 14.27 -11.19
C ILE A 189 13.57 14.49 -12.60
N GLU A 190 14.03 13.43 -13.27
CA GLU A 190 14.56 13.53 -14.64
C GLU A 190 13.52 14.13 -15.61
N ARG A 191 12.25 13.71 -15.47
CA ARG A 191 11.14 14.26 -16.26
C ARG A 191 10.92 15.75 -15.97
N LEU A 192 10.85 16.13 -14.70
CA LEU A 192 10.63 17.53 -14.28
C LEU A 192 11.82 18.44 -14.63
N GLU A 193 13.05 17.95 -14.58
CA GLU A 193 14.24 18.70 -14.99
C GLU A 193 14.25 18.98 -16.50
N SER A 194 13.74 18.04 -17.30
CA SER A 194 13.61 18.17 -18.75
C SER A 194 12.40 18.99 -19.21
N SER A 195 11.46 19.26 -18.31
CA SER A 195 10.25 20.02 -18.59
C SER A 195 10.43 21.50 -18.24
N GLU A 196 9.82 22.38 -19.06
CA GLU A 196 9.63 23.80 -18.71
C GLU A 196 8.37 24.02 -17.86
N GLU A 197 7.58 22.97 -17.63
CA GLU A 197 6.35 23.05 -16.85
C GLU A 197 6.63 23.34 -15.38
N LYS A 198 5.86 24.27 -14.82
CA LYS A 198 5.84 24.49 -13.38
C LYS A 198 5.15 23.32 -12.70
N ILE A 199 5.69 22.93 -11.54
CA ILE A 199 5.11 21.89 -10.72
C ILE A 199 3.84 22.45 -10.07
N ASP A 200 2.67 21.97 -10.51
CA ASP A 200 1.41 22.24 -9.84
C ASP A 200 1.34 21.43 -8.54
N GLN A 201 0.93 22.07 -7.45
CA GLN A 201 0.80 21.45 -6.12
C GLN A 201 -0.30 20.37 -6.08
N ASN A 202 -1.19 20.34 -7.06
CA ASN A 202 -2.23 19.33 -7.19
C ASN A 202 -1.88 18.21 -8.20
N ASP A 203 -0.69 18.24 -8.79
CA ASP A 203 -0.24 17.22 -9.74
C ASP A 203 0.23 15.95 -9.03
N GLU A 204 -0.04 14.79 -9.63
CA GLU A 204 0.53 13.50 -9.27
C GLU A 204 2.06 13.56 -9.12
N LEU A 205 2.74 14.31 -10.01
CA LEU A 205 4.19 14.48 -9.97
C LEU A 205 4.66 15.23 -8.72
N PHE A 206 3.86 16.16 -8.18
CA PHE A 206 4.19 16.85 -6.92
C PHE A 206 4.13 15.91 -5.72
N PHE A 207 3.10 15.06 -5.65
CA PHE A 207 2.97 14.06 -4.59
C PHE A 207 4.05 12.98 -4.68
N ALA A 208 4.38 12.54 -5.89
CA ALA A 208 5.49 11.63 -6.13
C ALA A 208 6.83 12.24 -5.69
N LEU A 209 7.09 13.51 -6.03
CA LEU A 209 8.29 14.24 -5.62
C LEU A 209 8.37 14.38 -4.09
N SER A 210 7.24 14.63 -3.43
CA SER A 210 7.16 14.75 -1.96
C SER A 210 7.43 13.41 -1.26
N SER A 211 6.98 12.30 -1.85
CA SER A 211 7.30 10.95 -1.37
C SER A 211 8.79 10.65 -1.51
N LEU A 212 9.38 10.97 -2.67
CA LEU A 212 10.82 10.84 -2.90
C LEU A 212 11.64 11.70 -1.94
N GLU A 213 11.22 12.93 -1.69
CA GLU A 213 11.87 13.83 -0.72
C GLU A 213 11.84 13.22 0.69
N THR A 214 10.70 12.68 1.10
CA THR A 214 10.54 12.01 2.39
C THR A 214 11.48 10.81 2.49
N ALA A 215 11.50 9.94 1.48
CA ALA A 215 12.39 8.78 1.45
C ALA A 215 13.86 9.17 1.56
N CYS A 216 14.30 10.20 0.83
CA CYS A 216 15.68 10.67 0.89
C CYS A 216 16.04 11.26 2.27
N LYS A 217 15.15 12.07 2.87
CA LYS A 217 15.36 12.60 4.22
C LYS A 217 15.50 11.49 5.25
N ARG A 218 14.63 10.47 5.17
CA ARG A 218 14.68 9.31 6.07
C ARG A 218 15.93 8.46 5.85
N LEU A 219 16.33 8.21 4.60
CA LEU A 219 17.59 7.52 4.30
C LEU A 219 18.79 8.24 4.89
N VAL A 220 18.91 9.56 4.72
CA VAL A 220 20.02 10.33 5.32
C VAL A 220 20.02 10.21 6.84
N ALA A 221 18.85 10.30 7.49
CA ALA A 221 18.73 10.16 8.93
C ALA A 221 19.09 8.74 9.42
N LEU A 222 18.67 7.70 8.71
CA LEU A 222 18.89 6.29 9.05
C LEU A 222 20.31 5.80 8.72
N ASN A 223 20.94 6.37 7.69
CA ASN A 223 22.27 5.98 7.22
C ASN A 223 23.39 6.84 7.80
N HIS A 224 23.15 7.60 8.88
CA HIS A 224 24.23 8.16 9.71
C HIS A 224 25.17 7.09 10.32
N LEU A 225 25.01 5.81 9.94
CA LEU A 225 25.84 4.67 10.30
C LEU A 225 26.65 4.04 9.15
N ASP A 226 26.42 4.32 7.85
CA ASP A 226 27.23 3.74 6.75
C ASP A 226 27.26 4.59 5.44
N GLY A 227 28.36 4.49 4.70
CA GLY A 227 28.83 5.43 3.66
C GLY A 227 28.05 5.57 2.34
N GLU A 228 26.83 5.07 2.21
CA GLU A 228 26.00 5.16 0.98
C GLU A 228 25.18 6.47 0.85
N ASN A 229 25.41 7.44 1.74
CA ASN A 229 24.65 8.71 1.86
C ASN A 229 24.75 9.70 0.70
N SER A 230 25.70 9.52 -0.21
CA SER A 230 25.97 10.51 -1.26
C SER A 230 24.82 10.65 -2.27
N ASN A 231 24.10 9.56 -2.54
CA ASN A 231 23.06 9.55 -3.57
C ASN A 231 21.75 10.23 -3.09
N ALA A 232 21.29 9.93 -1.86
CA ALA A 232 20.10 10.54 -1.29
C ALA A 232 20.26 12.06 -1.09
N THR A 233 21.43 12.50 -0.61
CA THR A 233 21.76 13.93 -0.44
C THR A 233 21.76 14.66 -1.78
N SER A 234 22.35 14.06 -2.83
CA SER A 234 22.33 14.64 -4.17
C SER A 234 20.91 14.77 -4.73
N VAL A 235 20.03 13.82 -4.44
CA VAL A 235 18.63 13.86 -4.87
C VAL A 235 17.86 14.97 -4.14
N LEU A 236 18.06 15.15 -2.83
CA LEU A 236 17.45 16.25 -2.09
C LEU A 236 17.79 17.63 -2.69
N ASN A 237 19.06 17.85 -3.04
CA ASN A 237 19.48 19.10 -3.67
C ASN A 237 18.77 19.36 -5.01
N ARG A 238 18.51 18.30 -5.80
CA ARG A 238 17.78 18.40 -7.06
C ARG A 238 16.30 18.73 -6.83
N ILE A 239 15.67 18.11 -5.84
CA ILE A 239 14.29 18.40 -5.44
C ILE A 239 14.14 19.87 -5.01
N GLU A 240 15.06 20.38 -4.19
CA GLU A 240 15.06 21.78 -3.78
C GLU A 240 15.22 22.75 -4.96
N ALA A 241 16.08 22.41 -5.93
CA ALA A 241 16.25 23.22 -7.13
C ALA A 241 14.96 23.24 -7.98
N LEU A 242 14.28 22.10 -8.11
CA LEU A 242 12.99 22.00 -8.81
C LEU A 242 11.88 22.79 -8.13
N ARG A 243 11.79 22.76 -6.79
CA ARG A 243 10.77 23.52 -6.03
C ARG A 243 10.96 25.04 -6.09
N LYS A 244 12.13 25.53 -6.50
CA LYS A 244 12.44 26.96 -6.63
C LYS A 244 12.17 27.53 -8.03
N LYS A 245 11.92 26.67 -9.03
CA LYS A 245 11.51 27.09 -10.39
C LYS A 245 10.05 27.56 -10.40
#